data_AF-A0A960C958-F1
#
_entry.id   AF-A0A960C958-F1
#
_cell.length_a   1.000
_cell.length_b   1.000
_cell.length_c   1.000
_cell.angle_alpha   90.00
_cell.angle_beta   90.00
_cell.angle_gamma   90.00
#
_symmetry.space_group_name_H-M   'P 1'
#
loop_
_entity.id
_entity.type
_entity.pdbx_description
1 polymer ?
#
loop_
_entity_poly.entity_id
_entity_poly.type
_entity_poly.pdbx_seq_one_letter_code
_entity_poly.pdbx_strand_id
1 'polypeptide(L)'
;MTAGSDFPAQLPLDRLTEDELGGLIRQITDELSARGTREGFAELLRLVAYVGERVGDTARLLATSNSWSQVAEISGTSRQAAWERWRMA
;
A
#
# COMPACT_ATOMS: atom_id res chain seq x y z
N MET A 1 -32.11 -9.80 -6.08
CA MET A 1 -31.77 -8.87 -4.99
C MET A 1 -30.26 -8.77 -4.91
N THR A 2 -29.66 -7.85 -5.66
CA THR A 2 -28.27 -7.46 -5.50
C THR A 2 -28.19 -6.64 -4.22
N ALA A 3 -27.62 -7.20 -3.15
CA ALA A 3 -27.17 -6.36 -2.04
C ALA A 3 -26.14 -5.41 -2.65
N GLY A 4 -26.54 -4.15 -2.86
CA GLY A 4 -25.59 -3.09 -3.11
C GLY A 4 -24.66 -3.11 -1.91
N SER A 5 -23.39 -3.42 -2.13
CA SER A 5 -22.37 -3.26 -1.13
C SER A 5 -22.26 -1.76 -0.86
N ASP A 6 -23.10 -1.27 0.05
CA ASP A 6 -22.82 -0.06 0.82
C ASP A 6 -21.54 -0.38 1.60
N PHE A 7 -20.38 -0.19 0.94
CA PHE A 7 -19.18 0.15 1.66
C PHE A 7 -19.58 1.27 2.62
N PRO A 8 -19.33 1.14 3.93
CA PRO A 8 -19.84 2.07 4.91
C PRO A 8 -19.50 3.48 4.43
N ALA A 9 -20.55 4.29 4.26
CA ALA A 9 -20.54 5.63 3.72
C ALA A 9 -19.21 6.34 4.01
N GLN A 10 -18.40 6.54 2.97
CA GLN A 10 -17.10 7.22 2.95
C GLN A 10 -16.45 7.40 4.33
N LEU A 11 -15.69 6.39 4.76
CA LEU A 11 -14.72 6.57 5.83
C LEU A 11 -13.93 7.85 5.56
N PRO A 12 -13.81 8.80 6.52
CA PRO A 12 -13.11 10.05 6.33
C PRO A 12 -11.60 9.80 6.34
N LEU A 13 -11.10 9.17 5.27
CA LEU A 13 -9.70 8.75 5.14
C LEU A 13 -8.73 9.92 5.27
N ASP A 14 -9.16 11.13 4.93
CA ASP A 14 -8.41 12.39 5.05
C ASP A 14 -8.10 12.80 6.50
N ARG A 15 -8.86 12.27 7.47
CA ARG A 15 -8.69 12.55 8.90
C ARG A 15 -7.92 11.47 9.65
N LEU A 16 -7.63 10.35 8.99
CA LEU A 16 -6.92 9.24 9.58
C LEU A 16 -5.42 9.47 9.47
N THR A 17 -4.71 9.12 10.54
CA THR A 17 -3.25 9.03 10.54
C THR A 17 -2.78 7.87 9.64
N GLU A 18 -1.50 7.88 9.27
CA GLU A 18 -0.89 6.82 8.47
C GLU A 18 -1.02 5.44 9.14
N ASP A 19 -0.89 5.38 10.47
CA ASP A 19 -1.03 4.14 11.25
C ASP A 19 -2.47 3.61 11.24
N GLU A 20 -3.47 4.49 11.33
CA GLU A 20 -4.89 4.12 11.23
C GLU A 20 -5.24 3.62 9.83
N LEU A 21 -4.76 4.31 8.78
CA LEU A 21 -4.91 3.86 7.40
C LEU A 21 -4.26 2.49 7.18
N GLY A 22 -3.05 2.29 7.70
CA GLY A 22 -2.36 1.00 7.67
C GLY A 22 -3.13 -0.09 8.42
N GLY A 23 -3.77 0.25 9.55
CA GLY A 23 -4.64 -0.65 10.31
C GLY A 23 -5.84 -1.11 9.49
N LEU A 24 -6.52 -0.19 8.80
CA LEU A 24 -7.65 -0.52 7.93
C LEU A 24 -7.25 -1.41 6.76
N ILE A 25 -6.11 -1.13 6.11
CA ILE A 25 -5.59 -1.97 5.01
C ILE A 25 -5.37 -3.40 5.51
N ARG A 26 -4.75 -3.58 6.67
CA ARG A 26 -4.53 -4.92 7.26
C ARG A 26 -5.85 -5.62 7.56
N GLN A 27 -6.79 -4.94 8.22
CA GLN A 27 -8.09 -5.52 8.56
C GLN A 27 -8.87 -5.98 7.31
N ILE A 28 -8.87 -5.16 6.25
CA ILE A 28 -9.53 -5.51 4.98
C ILE A 28 -8.84 -6.69 4.30
N THR A 29 -7.51 -6.72 4.33
CA THR A 29 -6.71 -7.81 3.74
C THR A 29 -6.93 -9.12 4.49
N ASP A 30 -7.01 -9.08 5.83
CA ASP A 30 -7.30 -10.24 6.67
C ASP A 30 -8.67 -10.83 6.31
N GLU A 31 -9.71 -9.99 6.23
CA GLU A 31 -11.05 -10.40 5.83
C GLU A 31 -11.10 -10.97 4.40
N LEU A 32 -10.39 -10.34 3.45
CA LEU A 32 -10.32 -10.82 2.08
C LEU A 32 -9.64 -12.20 1.99
N SER A 33 -8.55 -12.38 2.73
CA SER A 33 -7.80 -13.65 2.75
C SER A 33 -8.57 -14.77 3.45
N ALA A 34 -9.28 -14.48 4.55
CA ALA A 34 -10.02 -15.45 5.34
C ALA A 34 -11.17 -16.11 4.57
N ARG A 35 -11.67 -15.46 3.51
CA ARG A 35 -12.72 -16.03 2.64
C ARG A 35 -12.28 -17.28 1.89
N GLY A 36 -10.97 -17.46 1.65
CA GLY A 36 -10.43 -18.67 1.03
C GLY A 36 -10.96 -18.96 -0.38
N THR A 37 -11.42 -17.94 -1.11
CA THR A 37 -11.98 -18.08 -2.46
C THR A 37 -10.93 -17.86 -3.53
N ARG A 38 -11.15 -18.42 -4.73
CA ARG A 38 -10.31 -18.18 -5.90
C ARG A 38 -10.27 -16.69 -6.26
N GLU A 39 -11.41 -16.03 -6.18
CA GLU A 39 -11.60 -14.61 -6.47
C GLU A 39 -10.85 -13.75 -5.46
N GLY A 40 -10.93 -14.10 -4.16
CA GLY A 40 -10.18 -13.42 -3.11
C GLY A 40 -8.67 -13.54 -3.31
N PHE A 41 -8.16 -14.73 -3.67
CA PHE A 41 -6.75 -14.90 -3.98
C PHE A 41 -6.31 -14.06 -5.19
N ALA A 42 -7.10 -14.05 -6.27
CA ALA A 42 -6.79 -13.22 -7.45
C ALA A 42 -6.79 -11.72 -7.12
N GLU A 43 -7.69 -11.27 -6.24
CA GLU A 43 -7.74 -9.89 -5.79
C GLU A 43 -6.53 -9.52 -4.93
N LEU A 44 -6.09 -10.40 -4.02
CA LEU A 44 -4.87 -10.18 -3.23
C LEU A 44 -3.63 -9.99 -4.12
N LEU A 45 -3.51 -10.76 -5.22
CA LEU A 45 -2.42 -10.57 -6.18
C LEU A 45 -2.46 -9.20 -6.86
N ARG A 46 -3.66 -8.71 -7.22
CA ARG A 46 -3.84 -7.36 -7.77
C ARG A 46 -3.48 -6.28 -6.75
N LEU A 47 -3.87 -6.46 -5.49
CA LEU A 47 -3.52 -5.54 -4.41
C LEU A 47 -2.02 -5.49 -4.16
N VAL A 48 -1.31 -6.64 -4.19
CA VAL A 48 0.16 -6.67 -4.05
C VAL A 48 0.83 -5.84 -5.15
N ALA A 49 0.40 -6.00 -6.41
CA ALA A 49 0.93 -5.21 -7.51
C ALA A 49 0.67 -3.72 -7.31
N TYR A 50 -0.58 -3.35 -7.00
CA TYR A 50 -0.98 -1.96 -6.78
C TYR A 50 -0.22 -1.30 -5.62
N VAL A 51 -0.11 -1.96 -4.47
CA VAL A 51 0.63 -1.44 -3.31
C VAL A 51 2.12 -1.31 -3.65
N GLY A 52 2.69 -2.25 -4.41
CA GLY A 52 4.07 -2.16 -4.89
C GLY A 52 4.34 -0.90 -5.72
N GLU A 53 3.42 -0.54 -6.63
CA GLU A 53 3.50 0.71 -7.39
C GLU A 53 3.44 1.94 -6.47
N ARG A 54 2.49 1.96 -5.52
CA ARG A 54 2.34 3.07 -4.57
C ARG A 54 3.57 3.23 -3.66
N VAL A 55 4.24 2.13 -3.29
CA VAL A 55 5.52 2.18 -2.57
C VAL A 55 6.59 2.89 -3.40
N GLY A 56 6.67 2.62 -4.69
CA GLY A 56 7.57 3.32 -5.60
C GLY A 56 7.28 4.82 -5.68
N ASP A 57 6.01 5.19 -5.82
CA ASP A 57 5.57 6.60 -5.82
C ASP A 57 5.97 7.31 -4.54
N THR A 58 5.67 6.74 -3.38
CA THR A 58 6.01 7.30 -2.07
C THR A 58 7.52 7.37 -1.86
N ALA A 59 8.29 6.38 -2.29
CA ALA A 59 9.74 6.40 -2.23
C ALA A 59 10.33 7.57 -3.03
N ARG A 60 9.80 7.85 -4.22
CA ARG A 60 10.21 9.01 -5.03
C ARG A 60 9.82 10.33 -4.39
N LEU A 61 8.59 10.46 -3.88
CA LEU A 61 8.14 11.67 -3.18
C LEU A 61 9.01 11.96 -1.94
N LEU A 62 9.34 10.92 -1.18
CA LEU A 62 10.24 11.03 -0.03
C LEU A 62 11.66 11.42 -0.46
N ALA A 63 12.18 10.81 -1.53
CA ALA A 63 13.50 11.16 -2.06
C ALA A 63 13.58 12.60 -2.56
N THR A 64 12.50 13.12 -3.19
CA THR A 64 12.41 14.51 -3.66
C THR A 64 12.34 15.49 -2.49
N SER A 65 11.55 15.18 -1.47
CA SER A 65 11.37 16.07 -0.32
C SER A 65 12.55 16.01 0.64
N ASN A 66 13.30 14.90 0.64
CA ASN A 66 14.43 14.66 1.52
C ASN A 66 15.63 14.10 0.72
N SER A 67 15.84 12.78 0.74
CA SER A 67 16.94 12.15 0.00
C SER A 67 16.76 10.65 -0.18
N TRP A 68 17.46 10.08 -1.17
CA TRP A 68 17.59 8.63 -1.33
C TRP A 68 18.25 7.93 -0.14
N SER A 69 19.04 8.64 0.67
CA SER A 69 19.62 8.08 1.90
C SER A 69 18.53 7.80 2.94
N GLN A 70 17.55 8.69 3.09
CA GLN A 70 16.44 8.50 4.03
C GLN A 70 15.49 7.38 3.56
N VAL A 71 15.21 7.29 2.26
CA VAL A 71 14.47 6.15 1.70
C VAL A 71 15.17 4.83 2.04
N ALA A 72 16.50 4.79 1.91
CA ALA A 72 17.30 3.61 2.20
C ALA A 72 17.30 3.24 3.69
N GLU A 73 17.40 4.24 4.58
CA GLU A 73 17.27 4.06 6.03
C GLU A 73 15.94 3.40 6.40
N ILE A 74 14.81 3.96 5.93
CA ILE A 74 13.47 3.44 6.24
C ILE A 74 13.25 2.04 5.65
N SER A 75 13.73 1.81 4.43
CA SER A 75 13.57 0.51 3.74
C SER A 75 14.59 -0.55 4.15
N GLY A 76 15.51 -0.24 5.06
CA GLY A 76 16.53 -1.17 5.54
C GLY A 76 17.48 -1.65 4.44
N THR A 77 17.79 -0.81 3.46
CA THR A 77 18.66 -1.15 2.33
C THR A 77 19.76 -0.11 2.12
N SER A 78 20.65 -0.32 1.16
CA SER A 78 21.67 0.68 0.82
C SER A 78 21.07 1.80 -0.03
N ARG A 79 21.66 3.00 0.03
CA ARG A 79 21.26 4.13 -0.81
C ARG A 79 21.27 3.78 -2.30
N GLN A 80 22.27 3.03 -2.77
CA GLN A 80 22.37 2.60 -4.15
C GLN A 80 21.24 1.63 -4.50
N ALA A 81 20.97 0.63 -3.67
CA ALA A 81 19.90 -0.34 -3.89
C ALA A 81 18.52 0.32 -3.91
N ALA A 82 18.26 1.28 -3.01
CA ALA A 82 17.00 2.05 -3.00
C ALA A 82 16.83 2.86 -4.29
N TRP A 83 17.89 3.53 -4.75
CA TRP A 83 17.89 4.31 -5.98
C TRP A 83 17.69 3.42 -7.22
N GLU A 84 18.44 2.33 -7.35
CA GLU A 84 18.30 1.38 -8.47
C GLU A 84 16.88 0.80 -8.53
N ARG A 85 16.28 0.50 -7.37
CA ARG A 85 14.95 -0.10 -7.27
C ARG A 85 13.82 0.83 -7.67
N TRP A 86 13.81 2.08 -7.22
CA TRP A 86 12.62 2.95 -7.32
C TRP A 86 12.77 4.19 -8.20
N ARG A 87 13.96 4.48 -8.75
CA ARG A 87 14.15 5.69 -9.57
C ARG A 87 13.51 5.64 -10.96
N MET A 88 13.40 4.45 -11.58
CA MET A 88 13.05 4.29 -13.00
C MET A 88 11.62 3.81 -13.23
N ALA A 89 10.90 3.44 -12.16
CA ALA A 89 9.53 2.94 -12.25
C ALA A 89 8.53 4.08 -12.38
#